data_AF-A0A843J7H7-F1
#
_entry.id   AF-A0A843J7H7-F1
#
_cell.length_a   1.000
_cell.length_b   1.000
_cell.length_c   1.000
_cell.angle_alpha   90.00
_cell.angle_beta   90.00
_cell.angle_gamma   90.00
#
_symmetry.space_group_name_H-M   'P 1'
#
loop_
_entity.id
_entity.type
_entity.pdbx_description
1 polymer ?
#
loop_
_entity_poly.entity_id
_entity_poly.type
_entity_poly.pdbx_seq_one_letter_code
_entity_poly.pdbx_strand_id
1 'polypeptide(L)'
;MSKFCPNCGHENKDVATFCGNCGSKLVSPDFSSNLRDNGSSTNSSTTTTTTTTTANTSSASSSDDLGSVCCGVLIILFVIILIMSIG
;
A
#
# COMPACT_ATOMS: atom_id res chain seq x y z
N MET A 1 10.50 22.50 8.09
CA MET A 1 10.59 21.69 9.30
C MET A 1 10.10 20.29 8.90
N SER A 2 9.79 19.40 9.84
CA SER A 2 9.20 18.10 9.53
C SER A 2 8.27 17.63 10.66
N LYS A 3 7.31 16.78 10.32
CA LYS A 3 6.37 16.14 11.26
C LYS A 3 6.36 14.63 11.09
N PHE A 4 6.31 13.92 12.21
CA PHE A 4 6.16 12.46 12.21
C PHE A 4 4.69 12.06 12.06
N CYS A 5 4.44 10.98 11.32
CA CYS A 5 3.09 10.46 11.14
C CYS A 5 2.61 9.79 12.44
N PRO A 6 1.46 10.18 13.03
CA PRO A 6 0.96 9.57 14.26
C PRO A 6 0.48 8.12 14.10
N ASN A 7 0.35 7.63 12.85
CA ASN A 7 -0.09 6.25 12.58
C ASN A 7 1.07 5.26 12.36
N CYS A 8 2.25 5.73 11.91
CA CYS A 8 3.36 4.83 11.55
C CYS A 8 4.77 5.35 11.92
N GLY A 9 4.89 6.53 12.52
CA GLY A 9 6.18 7.12 12.89
C GLY A 9 7.04 7.61 11.73
N HIS A 10 6.60 7.54 10.47
CA HIS A 10 7.38 8.04 9.33
C HIS A 10 7.53 9.57 9.35
N GLU A 11 8.73 10.08 9.06
CA GLU A 11 8.99 11.51 8.92
C GLU A 11 8.39 12.04 7.61
N ASN A 12 7.60 13.10 7.67
CA ASN A 12 6.97 13.74 6.52
C ASN A 12 7.23 15.25 6.55
N LYS A 13 7.20 15.89 5.39
CA LYS A 13 7.27 17.36 5.29
C LYS A 13 6.06 18.01 5.98
N ASP A 14 6.21 19.21 6.52
CA ASP A 14 5.10 19.94 7.17
C ASP A 14 3.93 20.15 6.20
N VAL A 15 4.24 20.51 4.96
CA VAL A 15 3.28 20.74 3.87
C VAL A 15 2.60 19.47 3.33
N ALA A 16 2.99 18.28 3.78
CA ALA A 16 2.40 17.02 3.31
C ALA A 16 1.02 16.79 3.93
N THR A 17 -0.04 16.72 3.11
CA THR A 17 -1.43 16.43 3.54
C THR A 17 -1.66 14.96 3.89
N PHE A 18 -0.82 14.06 3.37
CA PHE A 18 -0.91 12.60 3.57
C PHE A 18 0.49 12.03 3.84
N CYS A 19 0.54 10.90 4.55
CA CYS A 19 1.78 10.19 4.83
C CYS A 19 2.27 9.42 3.60
N GLY A 20 3.50 9.67 3.17
CA GLY A 20 4.11 8.97 2.02
C GLY A 20 4.35 7.47 2.24
N ASN A 21 4.34 7.01 3.50
CA ASN A 21 4.59 5.61 3.86
C ASN A 21 3.30 4.79 4.06
N CYS A 22 2.28 5.35 4.72
CA CYS A 22 1.07 4.60 5.11
C CYS A 22 -0.25 5.20 4.58
N GLY A 23 -0.19 6.27 3.77
CA GLY A 23 -1.38 6.95 3.21
C GLY A 23 -2.24 7.73 4.21
N SER A 24 -2.04 7.57 5.52
CA SER A 24 -2.83 8.25 6.56
C SER A 24 -2.75 9.77 6.42
N LYS A 25 -3.90 10.44 6.56
CA LYS A 25 -3.99 11.90 6.49
C LYS A 25 -3.19 12.56 7.61
N LEU A 26 -2.33 13.51 7.26
CA LEU A 26 -1.57 14.33 8.19
C LEU A 26 -2.36 15.64 8.37
N VAL A 27 -3.00 15.81 9.52
CA VAL A 27 -3.77 17.02 9.83
C VAL A 27 -2.78 18.19 9.93
N SER A 28 -2.78 19.09 8.96
CA SER A 28 -2.07 20.36 9.08
C SER A 28 -2.98 21.39 9.78
N PRO A 29 -2.47 22.21 10.70
CA PRO A 29 -3.24 23.23 11.40
C PRO A 29 -3.40 24.51 10.55
N ASP A 30 -3.72 24.37 9.26
CA ASP A 30 -3.96 25.50 8.35
C ASP A 30 -5.42 25.94 8.40
N PHE A 31 -5.75 26.59 9.53
CA PHE A 31 -6.88 27.51 9.75
C PHE A 31 -8.18 27.26 8.95
N SER A 32 -8.73 26.04 9.06
CA SER A 32 -10.09 25.71 8.62
C SER A 32 -11.16 26.35 9.53
N SER A 33 -11.13 27.68 9.63
CA SER A 33 -12.06 28.48 10.40
C SER A 33 -12.29 29.83 9.72
N ASN A 34 -13.15 29.82 8.68
CA ASN A 34 -14.34 30.68 8.56
C ASN A 34 -14.95 30.71 7.14
N LEU A 35 -15.30 29.57 6.56
CA LEU A 35 -16.52 29.49 5.74
C LEU A 35 -17.40 28.36 6.28
N ARG A 36 -18.61 28.73 6.70
CA ARG A 36 -19.68 27.78 7.02
C ARG A 36 -20.30 27.36 5.71
N ASP A 37 -20.30 26.08 5.41
CA ASP A 37 -21.37 25.48 4.62
C ASP A 37 -21.83 24.17 5.26
N ASN A 38 -23.15 23.99 5.25
CA ASN A 38 -23.87 23.07 6.09
C ASN A 38 -24.17 21.77 5.34
N GLY A 39 -23.40 20.70 5.57
CA GLY A 39 -23.77 19.37 5.09
C GLY A 39 -22.63 18.43 4.69
N SER A 40 -21.79 18.00 5.65
CA SER A 40 -21.14 16.68 5.54
C SER A 40 -20.67 16.18 6.92
N SER A 41 -21.63 15.78 7.75
CA SER A 41 -21.31 14.90 8.88
C SER A 41 -21.15 13.47 8.37
N THR A 42 -20.18 12.75 8.95
CA THR A 42 -20.13 11.27 9.06
C THR A 42 -20.18 10.48 7.74
N ASN A 43 -19.07 9.90 7.27
CA ASN A 43 -18.34 8.87 8.04
C ASN A 43 -16.86 8.73 7.66
N SER A 44 -16.09 8.12 8.57
CA SER A 44 -14.86 7.41 8.22
C SER A 44 -15.15 6.37 7.13
N SER A 45 -14.36 6.37 6.05
CA SER A 45 -14.30 5.30 5.05
C SER A 45 -15.66 4.84 4.46
N THR A 46 -16.13 5.48 3.39
CA THR A 46 -17.08 4.81 2.48
C THR A 46 -16.80 5.15 1.02
N THR A 47 -16.26 4.15 0.33
CA THR A 47 -16.15 4.04 -1.13
C THR A 47 -17.49 3.61 -1.73
N THR A 48 -17.99 4.33 -2.75
CA THR A 48 -18.97 3.86 -3.75
C THR A 48 -18.76 4.73 -5.01
N THR A 49 -18.34 4.29 -6.20
CA THR A 49 -18.36 3.01 -6.95
C THR A 49 -19.62 2.75 -7.78
N THR A 50 -19.53 3.05 -9.08
CA THR A 50 -20.33 2.52 -10.20
C THR A 50 -19.62 2.91 -11.52
N THR A 51 -19.40 2.06 -12.54
CA THR A 51 -19.59 0.60 -12.66
C THR A 51 -18.73 0.05 -13.81
N THR A 52 -18.01 -1.07 -13.60
CA THR A 52 -17.74 -2.19 -14.54
C THR A 52 -17.08 -3.27 -13.66
N THR A 53 -17.82 -4.21 -13.05
CA THR A 53 -18.16 -5.53 -13.65
C THR A 53 -16.86 -6.27 -14.06
N THR A 54 -16.36 -7.35 -13.47
CA THR A 54 -16.80 -8.33 -12.45
C THR A 54 -15.54 -9.10 -11.96
N ALA A 55 -15.49 -9.90 -10.88
CA ALA A 55 -16.54 -10.33 -9.94
C ALA A 55 -15.96 -10.52 -8.51
N ASN A 56 -16.86 -10.51 -7.52
CA ASN A 56 -16.69 -11.12 -6.22
C ASN A 56 -16.79 -12.66 -6.32
N THR A 57 -15.65 -13.31 -6.56
CA THR A 57 -15.51 -14.78 -6.43
C THR A 57 -14.56 -15.12 -5.30
N SER A 58 -15.07 -15.90 -4.35
CA SER A 58 -14.28 -16.58 -3.32
C SER A 58 -13.27 -17.51 -3.98
N SER A 59 -12.01 -17.07 -4.08
CA SER A 59 -10.95 -17.81 -4.75
C SER A 59 -9.75 -17.94 -3.83
N ALA A 60 -9.49 -19.15 -3.36
CA ALA A 60 -8.18 -19.48 -2.81
C ALA A 60 -7.18 -19.51 -3.98
N SER A 61 -6.40 -18.44 -4.13
CA SER A 61 -5.30 -18.38 -5.08
C SER A 61 -4.14 -17.61 -4.45
N SER A 62 -3.10 -18.36 -4.10
CA SER A 62 -1.76 -17.91 -3.74
C SER A 62 -1.27 -16.76 -4.63
N SER A 63 -1.09 -15.59 -4.02
CA SER A 63 -0.44 -14.42 -4.62
C SER A 63 0.90 -14.18 -3.92
N ASP A 64 1.88 -15.03 -4.25
CA ASP A 64 3.26 -14.98 -3.77
C ASP A 64 4.08 -13.86 -4.46
N ASP A 65 3.69 -12.61 -4.24
CA ASP A 65 4.25 -11.44 -4.92
C ASP A 65 5.21 -10.61 -4.04
N LEU A 66 6.35 -11.20 -3.63
CA LEU A 66 7.60 -10.44 -3.38
C LEU A 66 8.90 -11.29 -3.41
N GLY A 67 9.04 -12.21 -4.36
CA GLY A 67 10.15 -13.18 -4.39
C GLY A 67 10.89 -13.38 -5.72
N SER A 68 10.76 -12.47 -6.69
CA SER A 68 11.21 -12.68 -8.10
C SER A 68 12.74 -12.59 -8.35
N VAL A 69 13.54 -13.12 -7.42
CA VAL A 69 14.98 -13.43 -7.60
C VAL A 69 15.29 -14.87 -7.19
N CYS A 70 14.44 -15.50 -6.37
CA CYS A 70 14.65 -16.85 -5.83
C CYS A 70 14.63 -17.94 -6.91
N CYS A 71 13.66 -17.89 -7.83
CA CYS A 71 13.41 -18.97 -8.78
C CYS A 71 14.59 -19.21 -9.74
N GLY A 72 15.23 -18.15 -10.24
CA GLY A 72 16.38 -18.26 -11.12
C GLY A 72 17.57 -18.96 -10.45
N VAL A 73 17.90 -18.56 -9.22
CA VAL A 73 19.03 -19.12 -8.46
C VAL A 73 18.80 -20.60 -8.13
N LEU A 74 17.59 -20.98 -7.70
CA LEU A 74 17.27 -22.36 -7.37
C LEU A 74 17.32 -23.29 -8.61
N ILE A 75 16.83 -22.82 -9.76
CA ILE A 75 16.91 -23.57 -11.03
C ILE A 75 18.37 -23.75 -11.45
N ILE A 76 19.19 -22.69 -11.38
CA ILE A 76 20.62 -22.75 -11.72
C ILE A 76 21.36 -23.75 -10.83
N LEU A 77 21.15 -23.71 -9.51
CA LEU A 77 21.78 -24.65 -8.57
C LEU A 77 21.36 -26.09 -8.84
N PHE A 78 20.08 -26.34 -9.11
CA PHE A 78 19.58 -27.68 -9.42
C PHE A 78 20.20 -28.25 -10.71
N VAL A 79 20.31 -27.43 -11.77
CA VAL A 79 20.96 -27.82 -13.03
C VAL A 79 22.44 -28.15 -12.81
N ILE A 80 23.17 -27.38 -12.01
CA ILE A 80 24.58 -27.66 -11.69
C ILE A 80 24.72 -29.00 -10.95
N ILE A 81 23.86 -29.28 -9.96
CA ILE A 81 23.89 -30.54 -9.20
C ILE A 81 23.62 -31.75 -10.11
N LEU A 82 22.67 -31.65 -11.04
CA LEU A 82 22.41 -32.72 -12.01
C LEU A 82 23.62 -32.98 -12.92
N ILE A 83 24.25 -31.94 -13.45
CA ILE A 83 25.46 -32.07 -14.28
C ILE A 83 26.59 -32.77 -13.51
N MET A 84 26.80 -32.39 -12.24
CA MET A 84 27.79 -33.03 -11.36
C MET A 84 27.45 -34.48 -10.96
N SER A 85 26.20 -34.91 -11.13
CA SER A 85 25.75 -36.28 -10.81
C SER A 85 25.76 -37.23 -12.01
N ILE A 86 26.02 -36.70 -13.22
CA ILE A 86 26.05 -37.43 -14.49
C ILE A 86 27.49 -37.66 -14.99
N GLY A 87 28.46 -36.91 -14.46
CA GLY A 87 29.90 -37.02 -14.76
C GLY A 87 30.68 -37.90 -13.79
#